data_AF-A0A2V7WTT5-F1
#
_entry.id   AF-A0A2V7WTT5-F1
#
_cell.length_a   1.000
_cell.length_b   1.000
_cell.length_c   1.000
_cell.angle_alpha   90.00
_cell.angle_beta   90.00
_cell.angle_gamma   90.00
#
_symmetry.space_group_name_H-M   'P 1'
#
loop_
_entity.id
_entity.type
_entity.pdbx_description
1 polymer ?
#
loop_
_entity_poly.entity_id
_entity_poly.type
_entity_poly.pdbx_seq_one_letter_code
_entity_poly.pdbx_strand_id
1 'polypeptide(L)'
;MGLALLLAGLGVPAGAQSQAPASSQSASSGQSLGEYARHVRKPGDTSSKPKVFDNDNLPKTEHLSIVGKSQPSATQQASTETQQESAPAASGESTPAAATGEKTAETKAPEDQASKETGWKQWSDKIKAQQQQIELVSRELDVLQREYQLRAAAMYADAGNRLRNQGAWDKEDAQYKQQIADKQKSVDDAKQKLDDLREEARKSGAPTSVQEQ
;
A
#
# COMPACT_ATOMS: atom_id res chain seq x y z
N MET A 1 -52.42 43.46 -6.80
CA MET A 1 -52.38 44.10 -8.14
C MET A 1 -51.21 43.48 -8.89
N GLY A 2 -51.30 42.61 -9.89
CA GLY A 2 -52.38 42.19 -10.77
C GLY A 2 -51.82 42.12 -12.20
N LEU A 3 -51.64 40.90 -12.76
CA LEU A 3 -51.75 40.49 -14.17
C LEU A 3 -51.19 39.04 -14.26
N ALA A 4 -51.98 37.96 -14.38
CA ALA A 4 -52.76 37.46 -15.54
C ALA A 4 -51.87 37.22 -16.80
N LEU A 5 -51.44 36.00 -17.17
CA LEU A 5 -52.15 34.81 -17.73
C LEU A 5 -52.34 34.88 -19.26
N LEU A 6 -51.68 33.97 -20.01
CA LEU A 6 -52.05 33.45 -21.37
C LEU A 6 -51.00 32.42 -21.83
N LEU A 7 -51.22 31.10 -21.74
CA LEU A 7 -51.93 30.15 -22.62
C LEU A 7 -51.52 30.09 -24.11
N ALA A 8 -51.17 28.85 -24.52
CA ALA A 8 -51.50 28.14 -25.78
C ALA A 8 -50.35 27.83 -26.75
N GLY A 9 -50.27 26.56 -27.18
CA GLY A 9 -49.54 26.15 -28.38
C GLY A 9 -49.19 24.66 -28.46
N LEU A 10 -50.13 23.86 -28.99
CA LEU A 10 -50.01 22.43 -29.32
C LEU A 10 -48.88 22.10 -30.32
N GLY A 11 -48.29 20.89 -30.19
CA GLY A 11 -47.49 20.26 -31.25
C GLY A 11 -46.99 18.86 -30.89
N VAL A 12 -47.74 17.82 -31.30
CA VAL A 12 -47.34 16.39 -31.38
C VAL A 12 -47.51 16.00 -32.87
N PRO A 13 -46.55 15.31 -33.52
CA PRO A 13 -46.50 13.84 -33.57
C PRO A 13 -45.07 13.28 -33.40
N ALA A 14 -44.86 12.25 -32.58
CA ALA A 14 -45.07 10.84 -32.93
C ALA A 14 -44.31 10.42 -34.21
N GLY A 15 -42.99 10.21 -34.07
CA GLY A 15 -42.16 9.47 -35.02
C GLY A 15 -41.57 8.24 -34.33
N ALA A 16 -42.33 7.15 -34.31
CA ALA A 16 -41.82 5.83 -33.99
C ALA A 16 -41.03 5.33 -35.20
N GLN A 17 -39.71 5.23 -35.08
CA GLN A 17 -38.88 4.50 -36.03
C GLN A 17 -38.00 3.52 -35.26
N SER A 18 -38.61 2.40 -34.89
CA SER A 18 -37.91 1.16 -34.59
C SER A 18 -37.27 0.64 -35.87
N GLN A 19 -35.95 0.50 -35.89
CA GLN A 19 -35.27 -0.58 -36.61
C GLN A 19 -33.80 -0.62 -36.15
N ALA A 20 -33.54 -1.56 -35.25
CA ALA A 20 -32.21 -2.09 -35.01
C ALA A 20 -31.84 -3.03 -36.17
N PRO A 21 -30.70 -2.85 -36.85
CA PRO A 21 -30.06 -3.95 -37.55
C PRO A 21 -29.14 -4.70 -36.59
N ALA A 22 -29.24 -6.01 -36.68
CA ALA A 22 -28.58 -7.01 -35.86
C ALA A 22 -27.06 -6.81 -35.77
N SER A 23 -26.55 -7.00 -34.56
CA SER A 23 -25.16 -7.26 -34.26
C SER A 23 -24.66 -8.48 -35.04
N SER A 24 -23.95 -8.26 -36.15
CA SER A 24 -23.01 -9.23 -36.69
C SER A 24 -21.78 -9.24 -35.79
N GLN A 25 -21.83 -10.08 -34.76
CA GLN A 25 -20.73 -10.38 -33.87
C GLN A 25 -19.63 -11.05 -34.68
N SER A 26 -18.56 -10.29 -34.97
CA SER A 26 -17.29 -10.81 -35.45
C SER A 26 -16.83 -11.90 -34.50
N ALA A 27 -16.78 -13.14 -34.99
CA ALA A 27 -16.17 -14.27 -34.33
C ALA A 27 -14.67 -14.00 -34.19
N SER A 28 -14.29 -13.32 -33.11
CA SER A 28 -12.92 -13.29 -32.63
C SER A 28 -12.56 -14.72 -32.23
N SER A 29 -11.69 -15.34 -33.01
CA SER A 29 -11.02 -16.61 -32.76
C SER A 29 -10.02 -16.47 -31.61
N GLY A 30 -10.52 -16.10 -30.42
CA GLY A 30 -9.86 -16.28 -29.15
C GLY A 30 -10.42 -17.55 -28.51
N GLN A 31 -9.56 -18.42 -27.98
CA GLN A 31 -9.98 -19.63 -27.28
C GLN A 31 -11.05 -19.27 -26.25
N SER A 32 -12.27 -19.73 -26.49
CA SER A 32 -13.42 -19.45 -25.64
C SER A 32 -13.16 -20.02 -24.25
N LEU A 33 -13.44 -19.26 -23.20
CA LEU A 33 -13.42 -19.75 -21.82
C LEU A 33 -14.34 -20.98 -21.66
N GLY A 34 -15.38 -21.08 -22.49
CA GLY A 34 -16.24 -22.26 -22.57
C GLY A 34 -15.51 -23.51 -23.09
N GLU A 35 -14.55 -23.36 -23.99
CA GLU A 35 -13.72 -24.46 -24.51
C GLU A 35 -12.73 -24.95 -23.44
N TYR A 36 -12.13 -24.03 -22.68
CA TYR A 36 -11.29 -24.36 -21.53
C TYR A 36 -12.07 -25.11 -20.45
N ALA A 37 -13.28 -24.65 -20.11
CA ALA A 37 -14.14 -25.31 -19.12
C ALA A 37 -14.51 -26.74 -19.54
N ARG A 38 -14.70 -27.00 -20.84
CA ARG A 38 -14.91 -28.36 -21.38
C ARG A 38 -13.65 -29.22 -21.32
N HIS A 39 -12.48 -28.62 -21.57
CA HIS A 39 -11.20 -29.33 -21.48
C HIS A 39 -10.90 -29.80 -20.06
N VAL A 40 -11.14 -28.95 -19.04
CA VAL A 40 -10.92 -29.30 -17.63
C VAL A 40 -11.89 -30.38 -17.14
N ARG A 41 -13.10 -30.46 -17.71
CA ARG A 41 -14.10 -31.48 -17.35
C ARG A 41 -13.94 -32.81 -18.09
N LYS A 42 -13.00 -32.93 -19.03
CA LYS A 42 -12.73 -34.21 -19.68
C LYS A 42 -12.14 -35.17 -18.62
N PRO A 43 -12.80 -36.30 -18.30
CA PRO A 43 -12.25 -37.24 -17.34
C PRO A 43 -11.01 -37.89 -17.97
N GLY A 44 -9.83 -37.42 -17.57
CA GLY A 44 -8.57 -38.10 -17.87
C GLY A 44 -8.40 -39.30 -16.95
N ASP A 45 -7.91 -40.42 -17.50
CA ASP A 45 -7.45 -41.59 -16.75
C ASP A 45 -6.23 -41.24 -15.89
N THR A 46 -6.45 -40.57 -14.77
CA THR A 46 -5.44 -40.39 -13.72
C THR A 46 -5.98 -40.92 -12.42
N SER A 47 -6.35 -42.20 -12.40
CA SER A 47 -6.46 -42.95 -11.14
C SER A 47 -5.06 -43.34 -10.67
N SER A 48 -4.26 -42.34 -10.31
CA SER A 48 -3.15 -42.57 -9.40
C SER A 48 -3.69 -42.32 -7.99
N LYS A 49 -3.48 -43.29 -7.11
CA LYS A 49 -3.88 -43.19 -5.70
C LYS A 49 -3.36 -41.86 -5.12
N PRO A 50 -4.15 -41.15 -4.30
CA PRO A 50 -3.69 -39.89 -3.72
C PRO A 50 -2.40 -40.13 -2.93
N LYS A 51 -1.37 -39.32 -3.17
CA LYS A 51 -0.16 -39.32 -2.35
C LYS A 51 -0.55 -38.82 -0.96
N VAL A 52 -0.44 -39.69 0.04
CA VAL A 52 -0.65 -39.33 1.45
C VAL A 52 0.67 -38.76 1.98
N PHE A 53 0.64 -37.49 2.36
CA PHE A 53 1.76 -36.81 2.99
C PHE A 53 1.51 -36.79 4.50
N ASP A 54 2.20 -37.67 5.24
CA ASP A 54 2.24 -37.64 6.71
C ASP A 54 3.47 -36.85 7.19
N ASN A 55 3.56 -36.56 8.50
CA ASN A 55 4.66 -35.77 9.11
C ASN A 55 6.07 -36.29 8.76
N ASP A 56 6.18 -37.57 8.46
CA ASP A 56 7.44 -38.23 8.10
C ASP A 56 7.78 -38.15 6.60
N ASN A 57 6.82 -37.82 5.73
CA ASN A 57 7.00 -37.79 4.28
C ASN A 57 6.71 -36.40 3.68
N LEU A 58 6.73 -35.33 4.51
CA LEU A 58 6.69 -33.98 3.98
C LEU A 58 7.97 -33.70 3.18
N PRO A 59 7.85 -33.15 1.96
CA PRO A 59 9.01 -32.65 1.23
C PRO A 59 9.65 -31.49 2.01
N LYS A 60 10.85 -31.70 2.53
CA LYS A 60 11.61 -30.69 3.31
C LYS A 60 12.47 -29.78 2.44
N THR A 61 12.55 -30.06 1.14
CA THR A 61 13.48 -29.40 0.20
C THR A 61 12.80 -28.77 -1.00
N GLU A 62 11.48 -28.88 -1.11
CA GLU A 62 10.74 -28.27 -2.21
C GLU A 62 10.51 -26.79 -1.89
N HIS A 63 11.01 -25.91 -2.76
CA HIS A 63 10.82 -24.48 -2.65
C HIS A 63 9.38 -24.16 -3.05
N LEU A 64 8.56 -23.75 -2.07
CA LEU A 64 7.26 -23.13 -2.33
C LEU A 64 7.46 -22.06 -3.40
N SER A 65 6.80 -22.21 -4.54
CA SER A 65 6.79 -21.17 -5.57
C SER A 65 5.98 -19.99 -5.03
N ILE A 66 6.67 -19.06 -4.39
CA ILE A 66 6.08 -17.82 -3.91
C ILE A 66 5.96 -16.90 -5.12
N VAL A 67 4.73 -16.69 -5.60
CA VAL A 67 4.45 -15.64 -6.58
C VAL A 67 4.46 -14.31 -5.83
N GLY A 68 5.59 -13.59 -5.92
CA GLY A 68 5.87 -12.36 -5.20
C GLY A 68 7.23 -12.44 -4.49
N LYS A 69 8.00 -11.34 -4.44
CA LYS A 69 9.34 -11.31 -3.81
C LYS A 69 9.29 -11.88 -2.39
N SER A 70 9.85 -13.07 -2.21
CA SER A 70 9.94 -13.77 -0.92
C SER A 70 11.03 -13.15 -0.04
N GLN A 71 10.63 -12.66 1.12
CA GLN A 71 11.50 -12.11 2.16
C GLN A 71 12.16 -13.27 2.94
N PRO A 72 13.49 -13.28 3.17
CA PRO A 72 14.12 -14.32 3.97
C PRO A 72 13.71 -14.19 5.44
N SER A 73 13.22 -15.29 6.02
CA SER A 73 12.79 -15.39 7.42
C SER A 73 13.98 -15.29 8.37
N ALA A 74 13.98 -14.25 9.22
CA ALA A 74 14.88 -14.17 10.36
C ALA A 74 14.30 -14.96 11.53
N THR A 75 15.14 -15.82 12.08
CA THR A 75 14.98 -16.67 13.26
C THR A 75 14.46 -15.91 14.47
N GLN A 76 13.52 -16.55 15.18
CA GLN A 76 13.05 -16.19 16.52
C GLN A 76 14.21 -16.08 17.51
N GLN A 77 14.34 -14.95 18.21
CA GLN A 77 14.85 -14.93 19.58
C GLN A 77 14.08 -13.92 20.42
N ALA A 78 13.78 -14.37 21.64
CA ALA A 78 12.80 -13.84 22.57
C ALA A 78 13.27 -12.59 23.33
N SER A 79 12.26 -11.84 23.75
CA SER A 79 12.29 -10.66 24.62
C SER A 79 12.99 -10.89 25.96
N THR A 80 13.72 -9.89 26.44
CA THR A 80 13.77 -9.59 27.88
C THR A 80 13.89 -8.09 28.10
N GLU A 81 12.91 -7.57 28.81
CA GLU A 81 12.69 -6.21 29.26
C GLU A 81 13.51 -5.93 30.53
N THR A 82 14.16 -4.75 30.64
CA THR A 82 14.21 -4.02 31.91
C THR A 82 14.44 -2.53 31.66
N GLN A 83 13.47 -1.73 32.11
CA GLN A 83 13.52 -0.28 32.29
C GLN A 83 14.46 0.06 33.45
N GLN A 84 15.23 1.15 33.39
CA GLN A 84 15.18 2.20 34.43
C GLN A 84 15.93 3.48 34.03
N GLU A 85 15.11 4.53 33.90
CA GLU A 85 15.28 5.94 34.27
C GLU A 85 16.54 6.37 35.05
N SER A 86 17.19 7.44 34.58
CA SER A 86 17.76 8.52 35.42
C SER A 86 18.30 9.68 34.55
N ALA A 87 17.66 10.84 34.66
CA ALA A 87 18.24 12.19 34.47
C ALA A 87 17.96 12.95 35.80
N PRO A 88 18.55 14.13 36.11
CA PRO A 88 19.26 15.05 35.22
C PRO A 88 20.50 15.80 35.79
N ALA A 89 21.12 16.58 34.90
CA ALA A 89 21.77 17.90 35.08
C ALA A 89 22.93 18.10 36.07
N ALA A 90 24.06 18.63 35.57
CA ALA A 90 24.44 20.04 35.76
C ALA A 90 25.84 20.35 35.18
N SER A 91 25.88 21.43 34.38
CA SER A 91 26.82 22.55 34.45
C SER A 91 28.33 22.29 34.59
N GLY A 92 29.09 22.73 33.59
CA GLY A 92 30.55 22.82 33.65
C GLY A 92 31.12 23.62 32.48
N GLU A 93 30.97 24.94 32.55
CA GLU A 93 31.66 25.93 31.73
C GLU A 93 33.18 25.82 31.90
N SER A 94 33.94 25.80 30.80
CA SER A 94 35.30 26.37 30.67
C SER A 94 35.80 26.26 29.22
N THR A 95 35.75 27.38 28.51
CA THR A 95 36.63 27.66 27.37
C THR A 95 38.02 27.99 27.90
N PRO A 96 39.12 27.67 27.17
CA PRO A 96 39.89 28.79 26.66
C PRO A 96 40.39 28.63 25.21
N ALA A 97 40.32 29.78 24.54
CA ALA A 97 41.10 30.32 23.43
C ALA A 97 42.12 29.45 22.67
N ALA A 98 41.86 29.35 21.35
CA ALA A 98 42.71 29.75 20.22
C ALA A 98 44.22 29.45 20.23
N ALA A 99 44.65 28.63 19.25
CA ALA A 99 45.90 28.84 18.52
C ALA A 99 45.75 28.38 17.06
N THR A 100 46.06 29.33 16.18
CA THR A 100 46.15 29.31 14.71
C THR A 100 47.24 28.37 14.18
N GLY A 101 47.05 27.79 12.98
CA GLY A 101 48.19 27.42 12.12
C GLY A 101 48.08 26.15 11.28
N GLU A 102 47.68 26.34 10.02
CA GLU A 102 48.10 25.65 8.78
C GLU A 102 48.38 24.14 8.70
N LYS A 103 47.57 23.50 7.83
CA LYS A 103 47.98 22.75 6.62
C LYS A 103 49.02 21.64 6.79
N THR A 104 48.51 20.41 6.89
CA THR A 104 49.14 19.27 6.23
C THR A 104 48.03 18.38 5.67
N ALA A 105 47.89 18.41 4.36
CA ALA A 105 47.12 17.42 3.62
C ALA A 105 47.97 16.15 3.47
N GLU A 106 47.25 15.04 3.27
CA GLU A 106 47.72 13.74 2.78
C GLU A 106 48.29 12.76 3.82
N THR A 107 47.41 11.90 4.35
CA THR A 107 47.32 10.47 3.97
C THR A 107 46.22 9.78 4.79
N LYS A 108 44.99 9.76 4.27
CA LYS A 108 43.88 8.89 4.72
C LYS A 108 42.97 8.66 3.50
N ALA A 109 43.25 7.63 2.70
CA ALA A 109 42.62 7.49 1.37
C ALA A 109 41.82 6.21 1.10
N PRO A 110 41.99 5.05 1.78
CA PRO A 110 41.10 3.90 1.53
C PRO A 110 39.99 3.73 2.59
N GLU A 111 40.28 3.97 3.87
CA GLU A 111 39.40 3.57 4.98
C GLU A 111 38.23 4.55 5.20
N ASP A 112 38.45 5.84 4.94
CA ASP A 112 37.41 6.88 5.01
C ASP A 112 36.41 6.82 3.85
N GLN A 113 36.81 6.33 2.66
CA GLN A 113 35.89 6.17 1.53
C GLN A 113 34.97 4.96 1.73
N ALA A 114 35.53 3.81 2.14
CA ALA A 114 34.73 2.63 2.47
C ALA A 114 33.70 2.93 3.58
N SER A 115 34.11 3.68 4.62
CA SER A 115 33.21 4.10 5.70
C SER A 115 32.08 5.00 5.21
N LYS A 116 32.35 5.95 4.30
CA LYS A 116 31.32 6.81 3.68
C LYS A 116 30.35 6.02 2.80
N GLU A 117 30.86 5.11 1.98
CA GLU A 117 30.02 4.26 1.13
C GLU A 117 29.07 3.37 1.95
N THR A 118 29.54 2.81 3.07
CA THR A 118 28.66 2.04 3.97
C THR A 118 27.58 2.92 4.61
N GLY A 119 27.93 4.14 5.04
CA GLY A 119 26.96 5.12 5.53
C GLY A 119 25.90 5.50 4.48
N TRP A 120 26.32 5.69 3.23
CA TRP A 120 25.39 5.98 2.13
C TRP A 120 24.44 4.82 1.82
N LYS A 121 24.95 3.58 1.86
CA LYS A 121 24.10 2.39 1.72
C LYS A 121 23.06 2.32 2.84
N GLN A 122 23.45 2.55 4.09
CA GLN A 122 22.51 2.58 5.21
C GLN A 122 21.42 3.65 5.04
N TRP A 123 21.76 4.84 4.54
CA TRP A 123 20.77 5.87 4.22
C TRP A 123 19.83 5.45 3.08
N SER A 124 20.38 4.88 2.01
CA SER A 124 19.58 4.33 0.90
C SER A 124 18.59 3.28 1.39
N ASP A 125 19.03 2.37 2.25
CA ASP A 125 18.20 1.29 2.79
C ASP A 125 17.08 1.85 3.69
N LYS A 126 17.39 2.84 4.54
CA LYS A 126 16.38 3.53 5.38
C LYS A 126 15.32 4.24 4.53
N ILE A 127 15.74 4.98 3.49
CA ILE A 127 14.85 5.70 2.60
C ILE A 127 13.94 4.73 1.85
N LYS A 128 14.50 3.65 1.28
CA LYS A 128 13.73 2.60 0.61
C LYS A 128 12.74 1.91 1.53
N ALA A 129 13.16 1.56 2.75
CA ALA A 129 12.27 0.95 3.73
C ALA A 129 11.10 1.88 4.07
N GLN A 130 11.37 3.19 4.24
CA GLN A 130 10.33 4.17 4.50
C GLN A 130 9.37 4.34 3.30
N GLN A 131 9.87 4.32 2.07
CA GLN A 131 9.02 4.34 0.87
C GLN A 131 8.12 3.12 0.78
N GLN A 132 8.67 1.92 1.04
CA GLN A 132 7.87 0.69 1.09
C GLN A 132 6.76 0.78 2.14
N GLN A 133 7.04 1.40 3.29
CA GLN A 133 6.03 1.65 4.32
C GLN A 133 4.95 2.61 3.82
N ILE A 134 5.31 3.70 3.13
CA ILE A 134 4.33 4.61 2.51
C ILE A 134 3.46 3.84 1.52
N GLU A 135 4.04 3.03 0.64
CA GLU A 135 3.28 2.23 -0.32
C GLU A 135 2.34 1.23 0.35
N LEU A 136 2.78 0.59 1.44
CA LEU A 136 1.97 -0.36 2.20
C LEU A 136 0.77 0.34 2.81
N VAL A 137 0.98 1.43 3.56
CA VAL A 137 -0.12 2.17 4.21
C VAL A 137 -1.03 2.83 3.17
N SER A 138 -0.49 3.30 2.04
CA SER A 138 -1.29 3.84 0.93
C SER A 138 -2.17 2.77 0.29
N ARG A 139 -1.67 1.54 0.13
CA ARG A 139 -2.47 0.41 -0.35
C ARG A 139 -3.57 0.02 0.63
N GLU A 140 -3.28 0.01 1.93
CA GLU A 140 -4.29 -0.25 2.97
C GLU A 140 -5.39 0.82 2.98
N LEU A 141 -5.03 2.08 2.75
CA LEU A 141 -5.99 3.16 2.59
C LEU A 141 -6.90 2.93 1.38
N ASP A 142 -6.36 2.58 0.21
CA ASP A 142 -7.17 2.29 -0.98
C ASP A 142 -8.12 1.10 -0.74
N VAL A 143 -7.64 0.06 -0.07
CA VAL A 143 -8.48 -1.09 0.31
C VAL A 143 -9.63 -0.64 1.21
N LEU A 144 -9.36 0.12 2.27
CA LEU A 144 -10.41 0.61 3.18
C LEU A 144 -11.42 1.53 2.46
N GLN A 145 -10.95 2.42 1.59
CA GLN A 145 -11.83 3.26 0.80
C GLN A 145 -12.72 2.42 -0.12
N ARG A 146 -12.15 1.44 -0.82
CA ARG A 146 -12.89 0.56 -1.72
C ARG A 146 -13.90 -0.32 -0.98
N GLU A 147 -13.51 -0.90 0.15
CA GLU A 147 -14.39 -1.69 1.00
C GLU A 147 -15.57 -0.85 1.50
N TYR A 148 -15.31 0.38 1.95
CA TYR A 148 -16.36 1.30 2.35
C TYR A 148 -17.32 1.61 1.20
N GLN A 149 -16.82 1.86 -0.02
CA GLN A 149 -17.66 2.10 -1.20
C GLN A 149 -18.51 0.86 -1.55
N LEU A 150 -17.94 -0.34 -1.52
CA LEU A 150 -18.66 -1.58 -1.78
C LEU A 150 -19.76 -1.81 -0.73
N ARG A 151 -19.47 -1.53 0.53
CA ARG A 151 -20.43 -1.67 1.62
C ARG A 151 -21.56 -0.66 1.49
N ALA A 152 -21.24 0.60 1.22
CA ALA A 152 -22.22 1.63 0.95
C ALA A 152 -23.13 1.23 -0.23
N ALA A 153 -22.55 0.76 -1.34
CA ALA A 153 -23.30 0.29 -2.50
C ALA A 153 -24.22 -0.90 -2.17
N ALA A 154 -23.73 -1.89 -1.42
CA ALA A 154 -24.54 -3.02 -0.97
C ALA A 154 -25.75 -2.58 -0.12
N MET A 155 -25.62 -1.49 0.62
CA MET A 155 -26.72 -0.95 1.43
C MET A 155 -27.72 -0.12 0.69
N TYR A 156 -27.27 0.66 -0.29
CA TYR A 156 -28.20 1.37 -1.15
C TYR A 156 -28.89 0.45 -2.16
N ALA A 157 -28.33 -0.75 -2.41
CA ALA A 157 -28.99 -1.78 -3.22
C ALA A 157 -30.23 -2.40 -2.55
N ASP A 158 -30.30 -2.45 -1.20
CA ASP A 158 -31.48 -2.92 -0.46
C ASP A 158 -31.93 -1.89 0.60
N ALA A 159 -32.85 -1.01 0.18
CA ALA A 159 -33.45 0.00 1.03
C ALA A 159 -34.20 -0.60 2.25
N GLY A 160 -34.70 -1.83 2.16
CA GLY A 160 -35.39 -2.53 3.24
C GLY A 160 -34.44 -3.05 4.33
N ASN A 161 -33.23 -3.46 3.95
CA ASN A 161 -32.19 -3.83 4.90
C ASN A 161 -31.68 -2.62 5.70
N ARG A 162 -31.54 -1.46 5.06
CA ARG A 162 -31.15 -0.22 5.73
C ARG A 162 -32.13 0.18 6.82
N LEU A 163 -33.45 0.15 6.56
CA LEU A 163 -34.47 0.56 7.52
C LEU A 163 -34.50 -0.31 8.79
N ARG A 164 -34.20 -1.61 8.66
CA ARG A 164 -34.17 -2.55 9.79
C ARG A 164 -32.87 -2.48 10.62
N ASN A 165 -31.77 -2.05 10.01
CA ASN A 165 -30.44 -2.10 10.61
C ASN A 165 -29.79 -0.70 10.82
N GLN A 166 -30.57 0.39 10.82
CA GLN A 166 -30.03 1.76 10.81
C GLN A 166 -28.96 2.04 11.89
N GLY A 167 -29.19 1.64 13.14
CA GLY A 167 -28.25 1.91 14.23
C GLY A 167 -26.94 1.13 14.14
N ALA A 168 -26.93 -0.04 13.48
CA ALA A 168 -25.70 -0.76 13.18
C ALA A 168 -24.94 -0.03 12.06
N TRP A 169 -25.66 0.41 11.02
CA TRP A 169 -25.12 1.17 9.89
C TRP A 169 -24.39 2.44 10.30
N ASP A 170 -25.00 3.28 11.14
CA ASP A 170 -24.39 4.55 11.51
C ASP A 170 -23.07 4.36 12.28
N LYS A 171 -23.00 3.35 13.15
CA LYS A 171 -21.77 2.99 13.87
C LYS A 171 -20.69 2.51 12.92
N GLU A 172 -21.10 1.62 12.03
CA GLU A 172 -20.27 1.01 11.01
C GLU A 172 -19.70 2.04 10.03
N ASP A 173 -20.53 2.97 9.57
CA ASP A 173 -20.15 4.12 8.74
C ASP A 173 -19.16 5.03 9.45
N ALA A 174 -19.44 5.39 10.71
CA ALA A 174 -18.55 6.21 11.52
C ALA A 174 -17.18 5.54 11.73
N GLN A 175 -17.17 4.22 12.00
CA GLN A 175 -15.94 3.45 12.16
C GLN A 175 -15.09 3.44 10.89
N TYR A 176 -15.68 3.16 9.73
CA TYR A 176 -14.93 3.17 8.46
C TYR A 176 -14.40 4.56 8.14
N LYS A 177 -15.20 5.62 8.35
CA LYS A 177 -14.74 7.00 8.15
C LYS A 177 -13.59 7.37 9.06
N GLN A 178 -13.65 6.97 10.32
CA GLN A 178 -12.57 7.17 11.28
C GLN A 178 -11.30 6.41 10.84
N GLN A 179 -11.42 5.13 10.50
CA GLN A 179 -10.27 4.34 10.03
C GLN A 179 -9.63 4.92 8.77
N ILE A 180 -10.42 5.41 7.82
CA ILE A 180 -9.93 6.10 6.62
C ILE A 180 -9.19 7.38 7.00
N ALA A 181 -9.73 8.19 7.91
CA ALA A 181 -9.07 9.41 8.37
C ALA A 181 -7.74 9.11 9.11
N ASP A 182 -7.75 8.11 9.99
CA ASP A 182 -6.56 7.67 10.72
C ASP A 182 -5.49 7.13 9.76
N LYS A 183 -5.88 6.35 8.74
CA LYS A 183 -4.94 5.84 7.72
C LYS A 183 -4.44 6.94 6.79
N GLN A 184 -5.29 7.89 6.41
CA GLN A 184 -4.86 9.07 5.65
C GLN A 184 -3.79 9.84 6.42
N LYS A 185 -4.03 10.11 7.71
CA LYS A 185 -3.04 10.73 8.58
C LYS A 185 -1.74 9.91 8.65
N SER A 186 -1.85 8.58 8.78
CA SER A 186 -0.66 7.71 8.80
C SER A 186 0.14 7.76 7.50
N VAL A 187 -0.50 7.93 6.33
CA VAL A 187 0.19 8.14 5.05
C VAL A 187 0.94 9.46 5.07
N ASP A 188 0.30 10.53 5.56
CA ASP A 188 0.89 11.87 5.58
C ASP A 188 2.05 11.95 6.58
N ASP A 189 1.90 11.38 7.77
CA ASP A 189 2.97 11.24 8.77
C ASP A 189 4.16 10.42 8.21
N ALA A 190 3.88 9.34 7.47
CA ALA A 190 4.92 8.52 6.84
C ALA A 190 5.67 9.27 5.73
N LYS A 191 4.98 10.12 4.96
CA LYS A 191 5.62 11.00 3.96
C LYS A 191 6.47 12.06 4.62
N GLN A 192 5.98 12.71 5.67
CA GLN A 192 6.77 13.67 6.44
C GLN A 192 8.06 13.04 6.97
N LYS A 193 7.98 11.82 7.51
CA LYS A 193 9.14 11.08 7.98
C LYS A 193 10.14 10.73 6.87
N LEU A 194 9.68 10.51 5.64
CA LEU A 194 10.56 10.31 4.48
C LEU A 194 11.33 11.60 4.16
N ASP A 195 10.66 12.75 4.22
CA ASP A 195 11.30 14.04 4.01
C ASP A 195 12.33 14.33 5.11
N ASP A 196 11.98 14.09 6.38
CA ASP A 196 12.91 14.20 7.51
C ASP A 196 14.15 13.30 7.34
N LEU A 197 13.97 12.04 6.89
CA LEU A 197 15.06 11.12 6.61
C LEU A 197 15.97 11.61 5.47
N ARG A 198 15.41 12.22 4.43
CA ARG A 198 16.18 12.81 3.33
C ARG A 198 16.97 14.03 3.79
N GLU A 199 16.38 14.87 4.64
CA GLU A 199 17.05 16.00 5.27
C GLU A 199 18.21 15.55 6.16
N GLU A 200 18.01 14.51 6.96
CA GLU A 200 19.05 13.93 7.82
C GLU A 200 20.18 13.30 7.00
N ALA A 201 19.84 12.56 5.94
CA ALA A 201 20.80 12.03 5.00
C ALA A 201 21.65 13.15 4.38
N ARG A 202 21.03 14.26 3.97
CA ARG A 202 21.75 15.43 3.43
C ARG A 202 22.69 16.05 4.45
N LYS A 203 22.24 16.24 5.69
CA LYS A 203 23.07 16.77 6.80
C LYS A 203 24.25 15.86 7.13
N SER A 204 24.10 14.54 6.94
CA SER A 204 25.17 13.56 7.12
C SER A 204 26.15 13.46 5.94
N GLY A 205 25.94 14.25 4.88
CA GLY A 205 26.80 14.25 3.69
C GLY A 205 26.49 13.14 2.69
N ALA A 206 25.30 12.54 2.74
CA ALA A 206 24.84 11.61 1.71
C ALA A 206 24.56 12.37 0.39
N PRO A 207 25.03 11.87 -0.76
CA PRO A 207 24.81 12.51 -2.05
C PRO A 207 23.33 12.47 -2.43
N THR A 208 22.90 13.41 -3.29
CA THR A 208 21.52 13.52 -3.77
C THR A 208 21.00 12.24 -4.42
N SER A 209 21.89 11.46 -5.07
CA SER A 209 21.56 10.17 -5.66
C SER A 209 21.07 9.11 -4.66
N VAL A 210 21.36 9.27 -3.37
CA VAL A 210 20.84 8.43 -2.29
C VAL A 210 19.48 8.95 -1.80
N GLN A 211 19.23 10.25 -1.91
CA GLN A 211 17.99 10.92 -1.47
C GLN A 211 16.84 10.74 -2.45
N GLU A 212 17.15 10.68 -3.75
CA GLU A 212 16.17 10.62 -4.86
C GLU A 212 15.79 9.20 -5.32
N GLN A 213 16.40 8.17 -4.73
CA GLN A 213 15.94 6.78 -4.93
C GLN A 213 14.57 6.58 -4.31
#